data_AF-A0A508AEV9-F1
#
_entry.id   AF-A0A508AEV9-F1
#
_cell.length_a   1.000
_cell.length_b   1.000
_cell.length_c   1.000
_cell.angle_alpha   90.00
_cell.angle_beta   90.00
_cell.angle_gamma   90.00
#
_symmetry.space_group_name_H-M   'P 1'
#
loop_
_entity.id
_entity.type
_entity.pdbx_description
1 polymer ?
#
loop_
_entity_poly.entity_id
_entity_poly.type
_entity_poly.pdbx_seq_one_letter_code
_entity_poly.pdbx_strand_id
1 'polypeptide(L)'
;MPAPSRPTDERAALQALADRCVQCGLCLPACPTYARERLEAESPRGRIALARALATGSLAATGLGEAHLDHCLGCRGCEAVCPAGVEYDRLLVLARSQQRQRRRPGRLQRLLETLAARPALLSRLLRLYRSAH
;
A
#
# COMPACT_ATOMS: atom_id res chain seq x y z
N MET A 1 10.59 -15.90 9.78
CA MET A 1 10.10 -14.76 8.97
C MET A 1 11.08 -14.53 7.84
N PRO A 2 10.68 -14.48 6.57
CA PRO A 2 11.60 -14.11 5.49
C PRO A 2 12.16 -12.70 5.75
N ALA A 3 13.43 -12.49 5.42
CA ALA A 3 14.10 -11.20 5.54
C ALA A 3 13.46 -10.15 4.59
N PRO A 4 13.50 -8.85 4.93
CA PRO A 4 13.03 -7.80 4.02
C PRO A 4 13.86 -7.82 2.72
N SER A 5 13.17 -7.96 1.58
CA SER A 5 13.77 -7.91 0.24
C SER A 5 14.34 -6.52 -0.06
N ARG A 6 15.32 -6.42 -0.97
CA ARG A 6 15.87 -5.11 -1.35
C ARG A 6 14.81 -4.28 -2.08
N PRO A 7 14.83 -2.94 -2.00
CA PRO A 7 13.84 -2.08 -2.67
C PRO A 7 13.77 -2.27 -4.20
N THR A 8 14.89 -2.63 -4.84
CA THR A 8 14.94 -2.99 -6.26
C THR A 8 14.15 -4.25 -6.57
N ASP A 9 14.20 -5.23 -5.67
CA ASP A 9 13.51 -6.51 -5.80
C ASP A 9 11.99 -6.29 -5.64
N GLU A 10 11.59 -5.37 -4.76
CA GLU A 10 10.19 -4.95 -4.59
C GLU A 10 9.63 -4.20 -5.80
N ARG A 11 10.39 -3.28 -6.40
CA ARG A 11 9.95 -2.56 -7.62
C ARG A 11 9.81 -3.51 -8.80
N ALA A 12 10.73 -4.44 -8.98
CA ALA A 12 10.65 -5.46 -10.02
C ALA A 12 9.43 -6.38 -9.81
N ALA A 13 9.17 -6.80 -8.57
CA ALA A 13 7.99 -7.60 -8.24
C ALA A 13 6.69 -6.82 -8.48
N LEU A 14 6.63 -5.54 -8.09
CA LEU A 14 5.48 -4.67 -8.35
C LEU A 14 5.22 -4.51 -9.85
N GLN A 15 6.27 -4.32 -10.64
CA GLN A 15 6.16 -4.22 -12.09
C GLN A 15 5.59 -5.50 -12.70
N ALA A 16 6.15 -6.67 -12.34
CA ALA A 16 5.70 -7.95 -12.85
C ALA A 16 4.21 -8.22 -12.54
N LEU A 17 3.77 -7.87 -11.33
CA LEU A 17 2.34 -7.97 -10.95
C LEU A 17 1.46 -7.03 -11.77
N ALA A 18 1.91 -5.79 -11.97
CA ALA A 18 1.15 -4.80 -12.72
C ALA A 18 1.07 -5.16 -14.21
N ASP A 19 2.13 -5.71 -14.79
CA ASP A 19 2.23 -6.06 -16.22
C ASP A 19 1.27 -7.18 -16.65
N ARG A 20 0.76 -7.98 -15.70
CA ARG A 20 -0.32 -8.94 -15.97
C ARG A 20 -1.63 -8.26 -16.39
N CYS A 21 -1.85 -7.02 -15.97
CA CYS A 21 -3.08 -6.29 -16.31
C CYS A 21 -3.09 -5.84 -17.77
N VAL A 22 -4.07 -6.37 -18.52
CA VAL A 22 -4.35 -6.01 -19.93
C VAL A 22 -5.34 -4.83 -20.08
N GLN A 23 -5.67 -4.15 -18.97
CA GLN A 23 -6.54 -2.96 -18.94
C GLN A 23 -7.97 -3.12 -19.49
N CYS A 24 -8.49 -4.34 -19.56
CA CYS A 24 -9.81 -4.67 -20.12
C CYS A 24 -11.02 -4.07 -19.39
N GLY A 25 -10.89 -3.67 -18.12
CA GLY A 25 -11.95 -3.00 -17.37
C GLY A 25 -13.00 -3.91 -16.71
N LEU A 26 -12.89 -5.24 -16.78
CA LEU A 26 -13.85 -6.15 -16.11
C LEU A 26 -13.89 -5.97 -14.57
N CYS A 27 -12.81 -5.45 -13.99
CA CYS A 27 -12.73 -5.16 -12.55
C CYS A 27 -13.54 -3.93 -12.11
N LEU A 28 -13.95 -3.05 -13.03
CA LEU A 28 -14.66 -1.81 -12.72
C LEU A 28 -15.97 -2.03 -11.96
N PRO A 29 -16.93 -2.84 -12.45
CA PRO A 29 -18.19 -3.09 -11.74
C PRO A 29 -18.02 -3.85 -10.41
N ALA A 30 -16.94 -4.61 -10.26
CA ALA A 30 -16.66 -5.37 -9.03
C ALA A 30 -16.07 -4.51 -7.90
N CYS A 31 -15.66 -3.26 -8.18
CA CYS A 31 -15.02 -2.40 -7.20
C CYS A 31 -16.02 -1.46 -6.51
N PRO A 32 -16.21 -1.58 -5.17
CA PRO A 32 -17.16 -0.74 -4.45
C PRO A 32 -16.75 0.75 -4.43
N THR A 33 -15.45 1.04 -4.34
CA THR A 33 -14.96 2.43 -4.38
C THR A 33 -15.24 3.07 -5.75
N TYR A 34 -14.96 2.35 -6.84
CA TYR A 34 -15.26 2.86 -8.19
C TYR A 34 -16.77 3.01 -8.44
N ALA A 35 -17.59 2.10 -7.92
CA ALA A 35 -19.05 2.20 -8.04
C ALA A 35 -19.60 3.48 -7.41
N ARG A 36 -18.96 3.97 -6.33
CA ARG A 36 -19.31 5.23 -5.66
C ARG A 36 -18.71 6.45 -6.35
N GLU A 37 -17.39 6.46 -6.54
CA GLU A 37 -16.67 7.65 -6.99
C GLU A 37 -16.77 7.87 -8.51
N ARG A 38 -16.91 6.79 -9.30
CA ARG A 38 -16.87 6.79 -10.78
C ARG A 38 -15.61 7.43 -11.39
N LEU A 39 -14.57 7.64 -10.58
CA LEU A 39 -13.27 8.15 -11.01
C LEU A 39 -12.34 6.99 -11.39
N GLU A 40 -11.73 7.04 -12.58
CA GLU A 40 -10.84 5.96 -13.03
C GLU A 40 -9.66 5.73 -12.08
N ALA A 41 -9.13 6.79 -11.47
CA ALA A 41 -8.06 6.70 -10.47
C ALA A 41 -8.45 5.88 -9.23
N GLU A 42 -9.76 5.80 -8.94
CA GLU A 42 -10.34 5.01 -7.84
C GLU A 42 -10.72 3.58 -8.25
N SER A 43 -10.47 3.21 -9.51
CA SER A 43 -10.73 1.88 -10.03
C SER A 43 -9.57 0.93 -9.75
N PRO A 44 -9.80 -0.40 -9.71
CA PRO A 44 -8.70 -1.35 -9.59
C PRO A 44 -7.74 -1.22 -10.76
N ARG A 45 -8.25 -1.03 -11.98
CA ARG A 45 -7.46 -0.81 -13.20
C ARG A 45 -6.60 0.45 -13.10
N GLY A 46 -7.18 1.57 -12.68
CA GLY A 46 -6.47 2.83 -12.51
C GLY A 46 -5.38 2.75 -11.45
N ARG A 47 -5.64 2.09 -10.33
CA ARG A 47 -4.62 1.82 -9.29
C ARG A 47 -3.51 0.89 -9.78
N ILE A 48 -3.81 -0.09 -10.63
CA ILE A 48 -2.77 -0.92 -11.29
C ILE A 48 -1.92 -0.07 -12.25
N ALA A 49 -2.54 0.83 -13.01
CA ALA A 49 -1.80 1.75 -13.89
C ALA A 49 -0.89 2.68 -13.08
N LEU A 50 -1.38 3.20 -11.95
CA LEU A 50 -0.59 3.97 -10.99
C LEU A 50 0.58 3.14 -10.43
N ALA A 51 0.32 1.91 -10.00
CA ALA A 51 1.34 0.99 -9.51
C ALA A 51 2.42 0.69 -10.55
N ARG A 52 2.03 0.47 -11.82
CA ARG A 52 2.97 0.28 -12.93
C ARG A 52 3.86 1.50 -13.10
N ALA A 53 3.28 2.70 -13.09
CA ALA A 53 4.04 3.94 -13.26
C ALA A 53 5.03 4.21 -12.10
N LEU A 54 4.66 3.84 -10.87
CA LEU A 54 5.56 3.89 -9.72
C LEU A 54 6.72 2.89 -9.85
N ALA A 55 6.41 1.67 -10.29
CA ALA A 55 7.41 0.61 -10.45
C ALA A 55 8.44 0.95 -11.53
N THR A 56 7.98 1.40 -12.70
CA THR A 56 8.86 1.80 -13.83
C THR A 56 9.57 3.13 -13.58
N GLY A 57 9.14 3.90 -12.58
CA GLY A 57 9.68 5.22 -12.28
C GLY A 57 9.22 6.32 -13.25
N SER A 58 8.23 6.06 -14.10
CA SER A 58 7.61 7.08 -14.94
C SER A 58 6.77 8.07 -14.13
N LEU A 59 6.36 7.69 -12.92
CA LEU A 59 5.71 8.57 -11.95
C LEU A 59 6.44 8.52 -10.60
N ALA A 60 6.72 9.69 -10.05
CA ALA A 60 7.23 9.80 -8.69
C ALA A 60 6.15 9.50 -7.64
N ALA A 61 6.56 9.07 -6.45
CA ALA A 61 5.64 8.97 -5.31
C ALA A 61 5.07 10.36 -4.97
N THR A 62 3.75 10.44 -4.74
CA THR A 62 3.02 11.69 -4.48
C THR A 62 1.91 11.44 -3.46
N GLY A 63 1.52 12.49 -2.73
CA GLY A 63 0.42 12.38 -1.76
C GLY A 63 -0.92 12.03 -2.40
N LEU A 64 -1.15 12.49 -3.64
CA LEU A 64 -2.36 12.14 -4.39
C LEU A 64 -2.36 10.66 -4.81
N GLY A 65 -1.23 10.14 -5.29
CA GLY A 65 -1.11 8.72 -5.61
C GLY A 65 -1.26 7.83 -4.38
N GLU A 66 -0.73 8.26 -3.23
CA GLU A 66 -0.95 7.60 -1.94
C GLU A 66 -2.44 7.58 -1.57
N ALA A 67 -3.14 8.71 -1.67
CA ALA A 67 -4.57 8.81 -1.36
C ALA A 67 -5.41 7.84 -2.21
N HIS A 68 -5.19 7.81 -3.53
CA HIS A 68 -5.90 6.88 -4.41
C HIS A 68 -5.67 5.41 -4.02
N LEU A 69 -4.44 5.02 -3.63
CA LEU A 69 -4.18 3.65 -3.16
C LEU A 69 -4.83 3.40 -1.78
N ASP A 70 -4.87 4.38 -0.90
CA ASP A 70 -5.43 4.26 0.45
C ASP A 70 -6.95 4.22 0.48
N HIS A 71 -7.64 4.79 -0.51
CA HIS A 71 -9.09 4.61 -0.72
C HIS A 71 -9.48 3.17 -1.10
N CYS A 72 -8.51 2.32 -1.46
CA CYS A 72 -8.78 0.91 -1.71
C CYS A 72 -9.05 0.15 -0.40
N LEU A 73 -10.26 -0.41 -0.27
CA LEU A 73 -10.67 -1.21 0.89
C LEU A 73 -9.96 -2.56 1.02
N GLY A 74 -9.24 -3.02 -0.01
CA GLY A 74 -8.62 -4.35 0.00
C GLY A 74 -9.63 -5.51 -0.05
N CYS A 75 -10.86 -5.28 -0.55
CA CYS A 75 -11.91 -6.30 -0.59
C CYS A 75 -11.67 -7.42 -1.62
N ARG A 76 -10.72 -7.26 -2.54
CA ARG A 76 -10.31 -8.24 -3.57
C ARG A 76 -11.42 -8.70 -4.54
N GLY A 77 -12.56 -8.02 -4.59
CA GLY A 77 -13.61 -8.32 -5.58
C GLY A 77 -13.13 -8.22 -7.04
N CYS A 78 -12.12 -7.38 -7.30
CA CYS A 78 -11.48 -7.27 -8.61
C CYS A 78 -10.69 -8.52 -9.02
N GLU A 79 -10.15 -9.30 -8.09
CA GLU A 79 -9.38 -10.51 -8.40
C GLU A 79 -10.31 -11.62 -8.92
N ALA A 80 -11.47 -11.78 -8.29
CA ALA A 80 -12.45 -12.82 -8.64
C ALA A 80 -12.96 -12.73 -10.08
N VAL A 81 -12.95 -11.52 -10.66
CA VAL A 81 -13.42 -11.26 -12.02
C VAL A 81 -12.28 -11.07 -13.03
N CYS A 82 -11.02 -11.13 -12.60
CA CYS A 82 -9.88 -10.82 -13.45
C CYS A 82 -9.48 -12.03 -14.31
N PRO A 83 -9.64 -11.98 -15.65
CA PRO A 83 -9.25 -13.09 -16.51
C PRO A 83 -7.72 -13.26 -16.59
N ALA A 84 -6.96 -12.21 -16.30
CA ALA A 84 -5.50 -12.22 -16.33
C ALA A 84 -4.87 -12.68 -15.00
N GLY A 85 -5.67 -12.96 -13.96
CA GLY A 85 -5.18 -13.44 -12.68
C GLY A 85 -4.22 -12.47 -11.97
N VAL A 86 -4.52 -11.17 -12.01
CA VAL A 86 -3.72 -10.16 -11.28
C VAL A 86 -3.87 -10.38 -9.77
N GLU A 87 -2.76 -10.66 -9.08
CA GLU A 87 -2.71 -10.75 -7.60
C GLU A 87 -2.77 -9.35 -6.99
N TYR A 88 -3.98 -8.77 -6.97
CA TYR A 88 -4.23 -7.38 -6.61
C TYR A 88 -3.83 -7.04 -5.17
N ASP A 89 -4.06 -7.95 -4.21
CA ASP A 89 -3.67 -7.79 -2.81
C ASP A 89 -2.17 -7.53 -2.66
N ARG A 90 -1.36 -8.41 -3.26
CA ARG A 90 0.11 -8.29 -3.26
C ARG A 90 0.56 -7.03 -3.97
N LEU A 91 -0.06 -6.70 -5.10
CA LEU A 91 0.22 -5.46 -5.84
C LEU A 91 -0.07 -4.23 -4.99
N LEU A 92 -1.20 -4.20 -4.27
CA LEU A 92 -1.61 -3.07 -3.45
C LEU A 92 -0.64 -2.84 -2.28
N VAL A 93 -0.19 -3.91 -1.62
CA VAL A 93 0.80 -3.83 -0.54
C VAL A 93 2.10 -3.20 -1.03
N LEU A 94 2.64 -3.68 -2.15
CA LEU A 94 3.87 -3.17 -2.74
C LEU A 94 3.72 -1.75 -3.29
N ALA A 95 2.57 -1.41 -3.89
CA ALA A 95 2.31 -0.04 -4.36
C ALA A 95 2.27 0.95 -3.18
N ARG A 96 1.62 0.57 -2.07
CA ARG A 96 1.58 1.37 -0.85
C ARG A 96 2.95 1.49 -0.18
N SER A 97 3.77 0.42 -0.17
CA SER A 97 5.14 0.52 0.35
C SER A 97 5.97 1.50 -0.48
N GLN A 98 5.84 1.44 -1.81
CA GLN A 98 6.53 2.33 -2.74
C GLN A 98 6.13 3.81 -2.56
N GLN A 99 4.84 4.10 -2.31
CA GLN A 99 4.40 5.47 -1.97
C GLN A 99 4.92 5.94 -0.61
N ARG A 100 4.86 5.06 0.40
CA ARG A 100 5.28 5.40 1.77
C ARG A 100 6.76 5.71 1.91
N GLN A 101 7.62 5.21 1.01
CA GLN A 101 9.04 5.60 0.98
C GLN A 101 9.26 7.12 0.87
N ARG A 102 8.27 7.89 0.38
CA ARG A 102 8.30 9.35 0.39
C ARG A 102 8.20 9.94 1.80
N ARG A 103 7.47 9.29 2.71
CA ARG A 103 7.22 9.82 4.06
C ARG A 103 8.43 9.54 4.94
N ARG A 104 9.14 10.60 5.33
CA ARG A 104 10.06 10.52 6.47
C ARG A 104 9.23 10.55 7.76
N PRO A 105 9.38 9.57 8.67
CA PRO A 105 8.62 9.55 9.91
C PRO A 105 8.90 10.81 10.73
N GLY A 106 7.81 11.41 11.24
CA GLY A 106 7.88 12.60 12.09
C GLY A 106 8.71 12.34 13.35
N ARG A 107 9.19 13.41 14.01
CA ARG A 107 10.00 13.27 15.24
C ARG A 107 9.25 12.48 16.32
N LEU A 108 7.95 12.74 16.49
CA LEU A 108 7.10 12.02 17.45
C LEU A 108 6.95 10.54 17.08
N GLN A 109 6.72 10.23 15.80
CA GLN A 109 6.61 8.85 15.33
C GLN A 109 7.91 8.07 15.60
N ARG A 110 9.06 8.67 15.27
CA ARG A 110 10.37 8.06 15.58
C ARG A 110 10.55 7.84 17.08
N LEU A 111 10.16 8.81 17.91
CA LEU A 111 10.22 8.64 19.37
C LEU A 111 9.36 7.46 19.81
N LEU A 112 8.10 7.37 19.38
CA LEU A 112 7.20 6.26 19.72
C LEU A 112 7.74 4.91 19.24
N GLU A 113 8.25 4.82 18.00
CA GLU A 113 8.87 3.61 17.47
C GLU A 113 10.09 3.20 18.30
N THR A 114 10.96 4.14 18.69
CA THR A 114 12.12 3.84 19.54
C THR A 114 11.75 3.42 20.96
N LEU A 115 10.62 3.90 21.49
CA LEU A 115 10.11 3.57 22.81
C LEU A 115 9.44 2.19 22.79
N ALA A 116 8.69 1.89 21.73
CA ALA A 116 8.11 0.57 21.46
C ALA A 116 9.19 -0.50 21.21
N ALA A 117 10.27 -0.17 20.50
CA ALA A 117 11.41 -1.05 20.29
C ALA A 117 12.24 -1.31 21.57
N ARG A 118 11.94 -0.62 22.68
CA ARG A 118 12.60 -0.80 23.99
C ARG A 118 11.58 -1.24 25.06
N PRO A 119 11.15 -2.51 25.04
CA PRO A 119 10.05 -3.01 25.88
C PRO A 119 10.31 -2.89 27.39
N ALA A 120 11.56 -2.90 27.83
CA ALA A 120 11.92 -2.69 29.24
C ALA A 120 11.64 -1.26 29.74
N LEU A 121 11.87 -0.24 28.90
CA LEU A 121 11.58 1.16 29.24
C LEU A 121 10.08 1.44 29.16
N LEU A 122 9.43 0.95 28.09
CA LEU A 122 7.98 1.07 27.91
C LEU A 122 7.22 0.43 29.08
N SER A 123 7.59 -0.78 29.47
CA SER A 123 6.95 -1.48 30.60
C SER A 123 7.21 -0.81 31.96
N ARG A 124 8.36 -0.13 32.16
CA ARG A 124 8.62 0.66 33.37
C ARG A 124 7.76 1.92 33.40
N LEU A 125 7.67 2.64 32.29
CA LEU A 125 6.82 3.83 32.16
C LEU A 125 5.33 3.51 32.35
N LEU A 126 4.84 2.44 31.71
CA LEU A 126 3.45 2.01 31.87
C LEU A 126 3.13 1.55 33.29
N ARG A 127 4.07 0.89 33.98
CA ARG A 127 3.91 0.53 35.40
C ARG A 127 3.83 1.75 36.30
N LEU A 128 4.70 2.74 36.08
CA LEU A 128 4.68 4.00 36.82
C LEU A 128 3.38 4.78 36.60
N TYR A 129 2.90 4.84 35.35
CA TYR A 129 1.61 5.46 35.02
C TYR A 129 0.44 4.76 35.70
N ARG A 130 0.39 3.42 35.68
CA ARG A 130 -0.63 2.60 36.38
C ARG A 130 -0.53 2.60 37.90
N SER A 131 0.57 3.07 38.49
CA SER A 131 0.69 3.23 39.94
C SER A 131 0.35 4.64 40.42
N ALA A 132 0.28 5.60 39.50
CA ALA A 132 -0.05 7.00 39.78
C ALA A 132 -1.54 7.33 39.48
N HIS A 133 -2.29 6.37 38.93
CA HIS A 133 -3.73 6.37 38.69
C HIS A 133 -4.29 5.03 39.14
#